data_AF-A0A5B6ZNM6-F1
#
_entry.id   AF-A0A5B6ZNM6-F1
#
_cell.length_a   1.000
_cell.length_b   1.000
_cell.length_c   1.000
_cell.angle_alpha   90.00
_cell.angle_beta   90.00
_cell.angle_gamma   90.00
#
_symmetry.space_group_name_H-M   'P 1'
#
loop_
_entity.id
_entity.type
_entity.pdbx_description
1 polymer ?
#
loop_
_entity_poly.entity_id
_entity_poly.type
_entity_poly.pdbx_seq_one_letter_code
_entity_poly.pdbx_strand_id
1 'polypeptide(L)'
;KCMTLPSQQASIAWTFHAHNATLDVVFFGTFISPSGWVGWGINPTSAEMTGTRALIAFQDPNSGQIVLLPYILDPSVKLQRNPLLSRPLDIHLLSSSATLYGGRMATVHSGATIQIYATLKLVPNKTRIHHVWNRGLYVQGYSPTIHPTTINDLSSAATVDVLSGSAAAGHSNIKTLKVVHGVINAVSWGILLPIGAVTARYLRHIQALGPAWFYAHAGTQLFAFFLGTVGFAIGIRLGELSPGRVYGLHRKLGFAAFCLGSLQTLALLFRPKTTNKFRKYWKSYHHFVGYACVVLGVVNVFQGFEVMGESRSYAKLGYCLSLSTLIGVCIALEVNAWVIFCRKAKEEK
;
A
#
# COMPACT_ATOMS: atom_id res chain seq x y z
N LYS A 1 8.73 28.40 10.76
CA LYS A 1 8.98 26.94 10.83
C LYS A 1 9.12 26.40 9.41
N CYS A 2 9.83 25.28 9.21
CA CYS A 2 9.92 24.63 7.91
C CYS A 2 9.91 23.10 8.07
N MET A 3 9.50 22.39 7.02
CA MET A 3 9.60 20.94 6.94
C MET A 3 9.83 20.48 5.50
N THR A 4 10.61 19.42 5.34
CA THR A 4 10.64 18.64 4.11
C THR A 4 9.44 17.70 4.08
N LEU A 5 8.79 17.61 2.93
CA LEU A 5 7.61 16.78 2.74
C LEU A 5 8.02 15.35 2.35
N PRO A 6 7.20 14.34 2.69
CA PRO A 6 7.55 12.93 2.51
C PRO A 6 7.66 12.49 1.04
N SER A 7 7.18 13.29 0.10
CA SER A 7 7.13 12.96 -1.32
C SER A 7 7.57 14.13 -2.20
N GLN A 8 7.92 13.79 -3.45
CA GLN A 8 8.20 14.75 -4.54
C GLN A 8 9.35 15.73 -4.27
N GLN A 9 10.20 15.48 -3.28
CA GLN A 9 11.28 16.39 -2.85
C GLN A 9 10.78 17.82 -2.57
N ALA A 10 9.52 17.92 -2.13
CA ALA A 10 8.87 19.18 -1.85
C ALA A 10 9.19 19.63 -0.40
N SER A 11 9.06 20.92 -0.14
CA SER A 11 9.17 21.45 1.22
C SER A 11 8.18 22.57 1.44
N ILE A 12 7.91 22.87 2.71
CA ILE A 12 7.01 23.95 3.10
C ILE A 12 7.63 24.70 4.26
N ALA A 13 7.53 26.02 4.24
CA ALA A 13 7.85 26.87 5.37
C ALA A 13 6.67 27.78 5.66
N TRP A 14 6.46 28.09 6.93
CA TRP A 14 5.34 28.92 7.35
C TRP A 14 5.62 29.66 8.65
N THR A 15 4.89 30.75 8.81
CA THR A 15 4.80 31.55 10.03
C THR A 15 3.33 31.69 10.38
N PHE A 16 2.96 31.33 11.62
CA PHE A 16 1.59 31.46 12.10
C PHE A 16 1.51 32.57 13.14
N HIS A 17 0.64 33.53 12.87
CA HIS A 17 0.37 34.70 13.70
C HIS A 17 -0.87 34.44 14.54
N ALA A 18 -0.68 34.03 15.79
CA ALA A 18 -1.77 33.61 16.66
C ALA A 18 -2.77 34.74 16.98
N HIS A 19 -2.32 36.00 17.03
CA HIS A 19 -3.13 37.15 17.42
C HIS A 19 -4.27 37.47 16.43
N ASN A 20 -4.07 37.20 15.13
CA ASN A 20 -5.05 37.45 14.07
C ASN A 20 -5.42 36.17 13.29
N ALA A 21 -4.98 35.01 13.77
CA ALA A 21 -5.13 33.69 13.14
C ALA A 21 -4.67 33.65 11.67
N THR A 22 -3.63 34.41 11.31
CA THR A 22 -3.10 34.46 9.95
C THR A 22 -1.92 33.51 9.77
N LEU A 23 -1.90 32.79 8.65
CA LEU A 23 -0.87 31.86 8.25
C LEU A 23 -0.19 32.36 6.98
N ASP A 24 1.08 32.73 7.10
CA ASP A 24 1.95 32.98 5.96
C ASP A 24 2.66 31.68 5.61
N VAL A 25 2.56 31.24 4.37
CA VAL A 25 3.14 29.97 3.92
C VAL A 25 3.84 30.13 2.59
N VAL A 26 4.95 29.41 2.44
CA VAL A 26 5.64 29.20 1.19
C VAL A 26 5.82 27.71 0.96
N PHE A 27 5.34 27.24 -0.18
CA PHE A 27 5.54 25.88 -0.66
C PHE A 27 6.59 25.87 -1.76
N PHE A 28 7.50 24.89 -1.69
CA PHE A 28 8.52 24.63 -2.70
C PHE A 28 8.20 23.32 -3.40
N GLY A 29 8.03 23.38 -4.71
CA GLY A 29 7.81 22.21 -5.56
C GLY A 29 8.66 22.28 -6.83
N THR A 30 8.69 21.19 -7.58
CA THR A 30 9.46 21.09 -8.82
C THR A 30 8.59 20.61 -9.96
N PHE A 31 8.73 21.25 -11.13
CA PHE A 31 8.08 20.81 -12.36
C PHE A 31 8.67 19.48 -12.85
N ILE A 32 7.83 18.64 -13.47
CA ILE A 32 8.24 17.37 -14.11
C ILE A 32 8.22 17.43 -15.63
N SER A 33 7.83 18.58 -16.19
CA SER A 33 7.66 18.80 -17.62
C SER A 33 7.70 20.31 -17.91
N PRO A 34 8.22 20.75 -19.06
CA PRO A 34 8.19 22.15 -19.50
C PRO A 34 6.77 22.73 -19.58
N SER A 35 5.78 21.91 -19.93
CA SER A 35 4.37 22.34 -20.01
C SER A 35 3.59 22.05 -18.72
N GLY A 36 4.27 21.56 -17.69
CA GLY A 36 3.66 21.01 -16.49
C GLY A 36 3.05 22.05 -15.56
N TRP A 37 2.52 21.54 -14.45
CA TRP A 37 1.97 22.36 -13.38
C TRP A 37 2.47 21.86 -12.02
N VAL A 38 2.50 22.76 -11.04
CA VAL A 38 2.81 22.46 -9.64
C VAL A 38 1.74 23.09 -8.77
N GLY A 39 1.16 22.34 -7.85
CA GLY A 39 0.05 22.78 -7.03
C GLY A 39 0.27 22.51 -5.55
N TRP A 40 -0.22 23.43 -4.72
CA TRP A 40 -0.33 23.27 -3.28
C TRP A 40 -1.69 23.79 -2.81
N GLY A 41 -2.28 23.15 -1.81
CA GLY A 41 -3.59 23.56 -1.31
C GLY A 41 -3.91 23.06 0.07
N ILE A 42 -4.99 23.60 0.62
CA ILE A 42 -5.57 23.19 1.91
C ILE A 42 -6.90 22.50 1.68
N ASN A 43 -7.11 21.40 2.38
CA ASN A 43 -8.40 20.74 2.45
C ASN A 43 -9.02 21.04 3.84
N PRO A 44 -10.20 21.67 3.90
CA PRO A 44 -10.85 22.02 5.17
C PRO A 44 -11.26 20.82 6.04
N THR A 45 -11.36 19.62 5.45
CA THR A 45 -12.03 18.46 6.07
C THR A 45 -11.06 17.32 6.38
N SER A 46 -10.15 16.99 5.46
CA SER A 46 -9.33 15.76 5.52
C SER A 46 -8.04 15.92 4.71
N ALA A 47 -7.00 15.12 5.01
CA ALA A 47 -5.76 15.11 4.22
C ALA A 47 -5.91 14.26 2.95
N GLU A 48 -6.72 14.74 2.00
CA GLU A 48 -6.95 14.09 0.71
C GLU A 48 -7.15 15.09 -0.43
N MET A 49 -6.95 14.65 -1.67
CA MET A 49 -7.01 15.53 -2.85
C MET A 49 -8.42 16.06 -3.14
N THR A 50 -9.44 15.21 -3.09
CA THR A 50 -10.83 15.64 -3.28
C THR A 50 -11.26 16.53 -2.10
N GLY A 51 -11.82 17.70 -2.39
CA GLY A 51 -12.11 18.74 -1.42
C GLY A 51 -10.95 19.71 -1.16
N THR A 52 -9.83 19.61 -1.88
CA THR A 52 -8.73 20.57 -1.72
C THR A 52 -9.04 21.90 -2.42
N ARG A 53 -8.74 23.00 -1.73
CA ARG A 53 -8.68 24.36 -2.27
C ARG A 53 -7.23 24.62 -2.63
N ALA A 54 -6.93 24.51 -3.92
CA ALA A 54 -5.59 24.47 -4.46
C ALA A 54 -5.23 25.77 -5.15
N LEU A 55 -3.97 26.17 -5.00
CA LEU A 55 -3.29 27.16 -5.82
C LEU A 55 -2.36 26.39 -6.74
N ILE A 56 -2.59 26.51 -8.06
CA ILE A 56 -1.83 25.75 -9.06
C ILE A 56 -1.10 26.73 -9.96
N ALA A 57 0.22 26.55 -10.04
CA ALA A 57 1.13 27.33 -10.84
C ALA A 57 1.53 26.58 -12.12
N PHE A 58 1.52 27.29 -13.24
CA PHE A 58 1.93 26.79 -14.55
C PHE A 58 2.29 27.96 -15.48
N GLN A 59 2.86 27.67 -16.65
CA GLN A 59 3.08 28.69 -17.67
C GLN A 59 1.76 29.01 -18.38
N ASP A 60 1.41 30.28 -18.39
CA ASP A 60 0.29 30.80 -19.15
C ASP A 60 0.51 30.50 -20.65
N PRO A 61 -0.45 29.84 -21.33
CA PRO A 61 -0.25 29.37 -22.70
C PRO A 61 -0.14 30.52 -23.72
N ASN A 62 -0.58 31.74 -23.38
CA ASN A 62 -0.56 32.89 -24.27
C ASN A 62 0.72 33.73 -24.09
N SER A 63 1.13 33.97 -22.85
CA SER A 63 2.25 34.86 -22.51
C SER A 63 3.54 34.12 -22.15
N GLY A 64 3.48 32.83 -21.85
CA GLY A 64 4.61 32.03 -21.35
C GLY A 64 5.06 32.37 -19.93
N GLN A 65 4.42 33.35 -19.28
CA GLN A 65 4.71 33.76 -17.91
C GLN A 65 4.11 32.79 -16.90
N ILE A 66 4.68 32.74 -15.69
CA ILE A 66 4.08 31.97 -14.61
C ILE A 66 2.78 32.64 -14.16
N VAL A 67 1.71 31.86 -14.17
CA VAL A 67 0.44 32.22 -13.54
C VAL A 67 0.18 31.31 -12.35
N LEU A 68 -0.50 31.85 -11.33
CA LEU A 68 -1.00 31.09 -10.19
C LEU A 68 -2.51 31.27 -10.13
N LEU A 69 -3.27 30.18 -10.28
CA LEU A 69 -4.73 30.23 -10.29
C LEU A 69 -5.34 29.38 -9.16
N PRO A 70 -6.49 29.81 -8.61
CA PRO A 70 -7.23 29.07 -7.60
C PRO A 70 -8.14 28.00 -8.21
N TYR A 71 -8.18 26.83 -7.58
CA TYR A 71 -9.00 25.70 -7.99
C TYR A 71 -9.65 25.03 -6.78
N ILE A 72 -10.89 24.57 -6.96
CA ILE A 72 -11.57 23.71 -5.99
C ILE A 72 -11.69 22.32 -6.60
N LEU A 73 -11.00 21.34 -6.01
CA LEU A 73 -10.93 19.96 -6.48
C LEU A 73 -12.16 19.17 -6.01
N ASP A 74 -13.27 19.28 -6.72
CA ASP A 74 -14.49 18.54 -6.37
C ASP A 74 -14.53 17.11 -6.96
N PRO A 75 -15.42 16.22 -6.49
CA PRO A 75 -15.48 14.84 -7.00
C PRO A 75 -15.76 14.72 -8.50
N SER A 76 -16.35 15.72 -9.15
CA SER A 76 -16.70 15.70 -10.57
C SER A 76 -15.49 15.81 -11.49
N VAL A 77 -14.36 16.34 -11.04
CA VAL A 77 -13.10 16.42 -11.81
C VAL A 77 -12.19 15.20 -11.59
N LYS A 78 -12.58 14.29 -10.69
CA LYS A 78 -11.79 13.10 -10.36
C LYS A 78 -11.58 12.25 -11.60
N LEU A 79 -10.33 11.81 -11.80
CA LEU A 79 -9.90 11.06 -12.99
C LEU A 79 -10.21 11.79 -14.31
N GLN A 80 -10.18 13.12 -14.31
CA GLN A 80 -10.48 13.96 -15.49
C GLN A 80 -11.84 13.68 -16.12
N ARG A 81 -12.84 13.27 -15.32
CA ARG A 81 -14.22 13.11 -15.82
C ARG A 81 -14.77 14.41 -16.40
N ASN A 82 -14.40 15.55 -15.82
CA ASN A 82 -14.69 16.90 -16.30
C ASN A 82 -13.41 17.75 -16.24
N PRO A 83 -13.30 18.81 -17.07
CA PRO A 83 -12.20 19.76 -17.00
C PRO A 83 -12.17 20.48 -15.64
N LEU A 84 -10.97 20.73 -15.13
CA LEU A 84 -10.77 21.47 -13.88
C LEU A 84 -10.72 22.96 -14.18
N LEU A 85 -11.77 23.68 -13.80
CA LEU A 85 -11.89 25.12 -14.06
C LEU A 85 -11.48 25.95 -12.84
N SER A 86 -10.77 27.04 -13.10
CA SER A 86 -10.38 28.02 -12.08
C SER A 86 -11.61 28.74 -11.54
N ARG A 87 -11.67 28.93 -10.22
CA ARG A 87 -12.74 29.67 -9.54
C ARG A 87 -12.26 30.19 -8.18
N PRO A 88 -12.85 31.27 -7.65
CA PRO A 88 -12.51 31.80 -6.34
C PRO A 88 -12.60 30.73 -5.25
N LEU A 89 -11.64 30.75 -4.32
CA LEU A 89 -11.65 29.83 -3.19
C LEU A 89 -12.69 30.27 -2.16
N ASP A 90 -13.33 29.29 -1.52
CA ASP A 90 -14.23 29.47 -0.38
C ASP A 90 -13.49 29.44 0.97
N ILE A 91 -12.21 29.76 0.96
CA ILE A 91 -11.36 30.01 2.12
C ILE A 91 -10.83 31.44 2.06
N HIS A 92 -10.55 32.03 3.22
CA HIS A 92 -10.03 33.40 3.31
C HIS A 92 -8.56 33.46 2.88
N LEU A 93 -8.33 33.55 1.57
CA LEU A 93 -7.04 33.83 0.97
C LEU A 93 -6.82 35.35 0.91
N LEU A 94 -5.88 35.86 1.69
CA LEU A 94 -5.56 37.30 1.74
C LEU A 94 -4.63 37.70 0.60
N SER A 95 -3.65 36.86 0.28
CA SER A 95 -2.73 37.07 -0.83
C SER A 95 -2.14 35.75 -1.31
N SER A 96 -1.74 35.71 -2.58
CA SER A 96 -1.00 34.59 -3.15
C SER A 96 -0.13 35.04 -4.31
N SER A 97 1.05 34.45 -4.45
CA SER A 97 1.94 34.69 -5.58
C SER A 97 2.78 33.46 -5.86
N ALA A 98 3.33 33.37 -7.07
CA ALA A 98 4.28 32.32 -7.41
C ALA A 98 5.50 32.93 -8.12
N THR A 99 6.67 32.38 -7.83
CA THR A 99 7.92 32.76 -8.48
C THR A 99 8.78 31.54 -8.73
N LEU A 100 9.45 31.51 -9.88
CA LEU A 100 10.47 30.50 -10.13
C LEU A 100 11.71 30.78 -9.29
N TYR A 101 12.33 29.70 -8.84
CA TYR A 101 13.64 29.74 -8.22
C TYR A 101 14.69 30.06 -9.30
N GLY A 102 15.54 31.06 -9.06
CA GLY A 102 16.46 31.60 -10.08
C GLY A 102 16.05 32.97 -10.65
N GLY A 103 14.91 33.53 -10.23
CA GLY A 103 14.52 34.91 -10.52
C GLY A 103 13.97 35.11 -11.94
N ARG A 104 14.09 36.33 -12.46
CA ARG A 104 13.40 36.77 -13.70
C ARG A 104 13.82 36.04 -14.98
N MET A 105 14.97 35.36 -14.97
CA MET A 105 15.46 34.60 -16.14
C MET A 105 15.21 33.09 -16.03
N ALA A 106 14.57 32.63 -14.95
CA ALA A 106 14.24 31.23 -14.80
C ALA A 106 13.12 30.83 -15.76
N THR A 107 13.26 29.68 -16.40
CA THR A 107 12.28 29.10 -17.33
C THR A 107 11.72 27.81 -16.76
N VAL A 108 10.52 27.42 -17.18
CA VAL A 108 9.97 26.12 -16.79
C VAL A 108 10.61 25.03 -17.63
N HIS A 109 11.20 24.06 -16.94
CA HIS A 109 11.75 22.85 -17.51
C HIS A 109 11.59 21.72 -16.48
N SER A 110 11.90 20.48 -16.87
CA SER A 110 11.92 19.37 -15.92
C SER A 110 12.96 19.64 -14.83
N GLY A 111 12.54 19.57 -13.56
CA GLY A 111 13.36 19.91 -12.39
C GLY A 111 13.36 21.39 -11.99
N ALA A 112 12.76 22.29 -12.77
CA ALA A 112 12.63 23.70 -12.39
C ALA A 112 11.87 23.82 -11.07
N THR A 113 12.41 24.59 -10.13
CA THR A 113 11.81 24.78 -8.79
C THR A 113 10.93 26.03 -8.76
N ILE A 114 9.78 25.93 -8.11
CA ILE A 114 8.83 27.02 -7.93
C ILE A 114 8.51 27.22 -6.45
N GLN A 115 8.35 28.48 -6.08
CA GLN A 115 7.87 28.93 -4.79
C GLN A 115 6.44 29.43 -4.95
N ILE A 116 5.51 28.86 -4.19
CA ILE A 116 4.11 29.32 -4.10
C ILE A 116 3.92 29.93 -2.72
N TYR A 117 3.68 31.24 -2.68
CA TYR A 117 3.37 32.00 -1.48
C TYR A 117 1.86 32.12 -1.31
N ALA A 118 1.39 31.98 -0.08
CA ALA A 118 0.01 32.25 0.27
C ALA A 118 -0.07 32.83 1.69
N THR A 119 -1.00 33.76 1.86
CA THR A 119 -1.39 34.29 3.16
C THR A 119 -2.85 33.96 3.39
N LEU A 120 -3.14 33.23 4.46
CA LEU A 120 -4.46 32.65 4.71
C LEU A 120 -4.94 33.06 6.10
N LYS A 121 -6.22 33.42 6.23
CA LYS A 121 -6.86 33.57 7.54
C LYS A 121 -7.47 32.22 7.95
N LEU A 122 -6.95 31.64 9.01
CA LEU A 122 -7.46 30.40 9.57
C LEU A 122 -8.65 30.67 10.48
N VAL A 123 -9.45 29.63 10.71
CA VAL A 123 -10.50 29.66 11.73
C VAL A 123 -9.83 29.77 13.11
N PRO A 124 -10.24 30.71 13.99
CA PRO A 124 -9.69 30.81 15.33
C PRO A 124 -9.74 29.47 16.07
N ASN A 125 -8.71 29.18 16.88
CA ASN A 125 -8.55 27.94 17.63
C ASN A 125 -8.44 26.64 16.78
N LYS A 126 -8.33 26.72 15.45
CA LYS A 126 -7.99 25.59 14.59
C LYS A 126 -6.56 25.74 14.06
N THR A 127 -5.64 24.99 14.66
CA THR A 127 -4.20 25.05 14.38
C THR A 127 -3.74 23.91 13.48
N ARG A 128 -4.59 22.91 13.26
CA ARG A 128 -4.31 21.80 12.35
C ARG A 128 -4.81 22.13 10.95
N ILE A 129 -3.92 22.05 9.98
CA ILE A 129 -4.25 22.19 8.56
C ILE A 129 -4.00 20.86 7.85
N HIS A 130 -4.93 20.46 6.99
CA HIS A 130 -4.71 19.39 6.03
C HIS A 130 -4.25 20.02 4.74
N HIS A 131 -3.06 19.66 4.27
CA HIS A 131 -2.50 20.22 3.05
C HIS A 131 -2.15 19.11 2.06
N VAL A 132 -2.25 19.45 0.78
CA VAL A 132 -2.01 18.57 -0.34
C VAL A 132 -1.09 19.29 -1.31
N TRP A 133 -0.16 18.56 -1.89
CA TRP A 133 0.68 19.07 -2.97
C TRP A 133 0.71 18.07 -4.11
N ASN A 134 0.89 18.55 -5.33
CA ASN A 134 1.16 17.66 -6.46
C ASN A 134 1.74 18.41 -7.64
N ARG A 135 2.05 17.67 -8.70
CA ARG A 135 2.60 18.17 -9.96
C ARG A 135 2.15 17.31 -11.13
N GLY A 136 1.96 17.91 -12.30
CA GLY A 136 1.51 17.20 -13.49
C GLY A 136 2.29 17.55 -14.75
N LEU A 137 2.04 16.78 -15.80
CA LEU A 137 2.83 16.80 -17.03
C LEU A 137 2.47 17.94 -17.97
N TYR A 138 1.20 18.34 -18.02
CA TYR A 138 0.75 19.42 -18.89
C TYR A 138 -0.55 20.06 -18.42
N VAL A 139 -0.87 21.24 -18.96
CA VAL A 139 -2.13 21.96 -18.78
C VAL A 139 -2.86 22.02 -20.12
N GLN A 140 -4.17 21.77 -20.13
CA GLN A 140 -5.02 21.93 -21.31
C GLN A 140 -5.77 23.26 -21.21
N GLY A 141 -5.32 24.26 -21.97
CA GLY A 141 -5.79 25.64 -21.80
C GLY A 141 -5.41 26.15 -20.40
N TYR A 142 -6.41 26.37 -19.54
CA TYR A 142 -6.22 26.72 -18.12
C TYR A 142 -6.68 25.60 -17.16
N SER A 143 -6.84 24.37 -17.66
CA SER A 143 -7.22 23.20 -16.89
C SER A 143 -6.01 22.28 -16.66
N PRO A 144 -5.47 22.22 -15.44
CA PRO A 144 -4.42 21.26 -15.10
C PRO A 144 -4.88 19.82 -15.34
N THR A 145 -4.04 19.01 -15.99
CA THR A 145 -4.36 17.59 -16.21
C THR A 145 -4.08 16.74 -14.98
N ILE A 146 -4.55 15.49 -14.98
CA ILE A 146 -4.29 14.57 -13.87
C ILE A 146 -2.78 14.43 -13.62
N HIS A 147 -2.38 14.44 -12.35
CA HIS A 147 -1.01 14.16 -11.96
C HIS A 147 -0.70 12.65 -12.12
N PRO A 148 0.59 12.26 -12.26
CA PRO A 148 0.96 10.85 -12.23
C PRO A 148 0.44 10.15 -10.95
N THR A 149 0.03 8.89 -11.05
CA THR A 149 -0.61 8.16 -9.94
C THR A 149 0.36 7.17 -9.29
N THR A 150 1.64 7.50 -9.24
CA THR A 150 2.62 6.64 -8.55
C THR A 150 2.40 6.70 -7.03
N ILE A 151 2.99 5.75 -6.30
CA ILE A 151 2.89 5.72 -4.83
C ILE A 151 3.39 7.03 -4.20
N ASN A 152 4.43 7.64 -4.79
CA ASN A 152 4.99 8.91 -4.34
C ASN A 152 3.96 10.04 -4.49
N ASP A 153 3.29 10.14 -5.63
CA ASP A 153 2.30 11.19 -5.91
C ASP A 153 1.01 11.02 -5.11
N LEU A 154 0.60 9.78 -4.87
CA LEU A 154 -0.56 9.43 -4.03
C LEU A 154 -0.27 9.52 -2.52
N SER A 155 0.95 9.92 -2.14
CA SER A 155 1.33 10.19 -0.76
C SER A 155 1.47 11.67 -0.44
N SER A 156 1.19 12.54 -1.41
CA SER A 156 1.39 13.99 -1.32
C SER A 156 0.27 14.72 -0.57
N ALA A 157 -0.10 14.22 0.60
CA ALA A 157 -1.04 14.84 1.53
C ALA A 157 -0.61 14.59 2.97
N ALA A 158 -0.74 15.60 3.83
CA ALA A 158 -0.39 15.49 5.23
C ALA A 158 -1.26 16.40 6.11
N THR A 159 -1.09 16.26 7.42
CA THR A 159 -1.71 17.15 8.40
C THR A 159 -0.62 17.73 9.27
N VAL A 160 -0.58 19.04 9.44
CA VAL A 160 0.41 19.72 10.28
C VAL A 160 -0.31 20.61 11.27
N ASP A 161 0.17 20.61 12.51
CA ASP A 161 -0.19 21.62 13.48
C ASP A 161 0.75 22.83 13.35
N VAL A 162 0.21 23.96 12.92
CA VAL A 162 1.01 25.15 12.56
C VAL A 162 1.66 25.82 13.78
N LEU A 163 1.11 25.62 14.98
CA LEU A 163 1.65 26.14 16.24
C LEU A 163 2.83 25.31 16.74
N SER A 164 2.70 23.99 16.76
CA SER A 164 3.77 23.10 17.26
C SER A 164 4.85 22.84 16.22
N GLY A 165 4.54 22.91 14.92
CA GLY A 165 5.47 22.43 13.89
C GLY A 165 5.41 20.93 13.64
N SER A 166 4.66 20.21 14.46
CA SER A 166 4.58 18.77 14.40
C SER A 166 3.66 18.37 13.25
N ALA A 167 4.18 17.56 12.32
CA ALA A 167 3.31 16.77 11.47
C ALA A 167 2.44 15.91 12.39
N ALA A 168 1.12 16.05 12.33
CA ALA A 168 0.25 15.17 13.05
C ALA A 168 0.55 13.76 12.53
N ALA A 169 0.91 12.84 13.44
CA ALA A 169 1.17 11.45 13.08
C ALA A 169 -0.04 10.93 12.29
N GLY A 170 0.12 10.79 10.97
CA GLY A 170 -0.95 10.35 10.10
C GLY A 170 -1.47 9.00 10.60
N HIS A 171 -2.75 8.97 11.02
CA HIS A 171 -3.50 7.80 11.47
C HIS A 171 -2.63 6.64 11.97
N SER A 172 -2.16 6.72 13.23
CA SER A 172 -1.45 5.62 13.93
C SER A 172 -2.08 4.25 13.66
N ASN A 173 -3.41 4.20 13.62
CA ASN A 173 -4.18 3.00 13.34
C ASN A 173 -3.91 2.38 11.95
N ILE A 174 -3.72 3.16 10.88
CA ILE A 174 -3.48 2.60 9.53
C ILE A 174 -2.09 1.94 9.48
N LYS A 175 -1.06 2.58 10.07
CA LYS A 175 0.28 1.99 10.13
C LYS A 175 0.25 0.68 10.93
N THR A 176 -0.42 0.69 12.09
CA THR A 176 -0.61 -0.53 12.90
C THR A 176 -1.35 -1.61 12.13
N LEU A 177 -2.46 -1.29 11.46
CA LEU A 177 -3.22 -2.26 10.65
C LEU A 177 -2.38 -2.87 9.52
N LYS A 178 -1.52 -2.08 8.86
CA LYS A 178 -0.58 -2.60 7.84
C LYS A 178 0.39 -3.61 8.43
N VAL A 179 0.97 -3.31 9.59
CA VAL A 179 1.90 -4.23 10.27
C VAL A 179 1.17 -5.50 10.72
N VAL A 180 0.00 -5.37 11.35
CA VAL A 180 -0.81 -6.51 11.80
C VAL A 180 -1.22 -7.39 10.61
N HIS A 181 -1.68 -6.80 9.50
CA HIS A 181 -2.00 -7.51 8.26
C HIS A 181 -0.78 -8.29 7.74
N GLY A 182 0.38 -7.65 7.66
CA GLY A 182 1.61 -8.26 7.17
C GLY A 182 2.05 -9.44 8.04
N VAL A 183 2.10 -9.25 9.37
CA VAL A 183 2.53 -10.28 10.32
C VAL A 183 1.57 -11.48 10.31
N ILE A 184 0.26 -11.25 10.44
CA ILE A 184 -0.73 -12.33 10.48
C ILE A 184 -0.67 -13.14 9.18
N ASN A 185 -0.57 -12.50 8.01
CA ASN A 185 -0.53 -13.21 6.73
C ASN A 185 0.80 -13.90 6.45
N ALA A 186 1.93 -13.32 6.89
CA ALA A 186 3.23 -14.01 6.81
C ALA A 186 3.24 -15.29 7.65
N VAL A 187 2.70 -15.24 8.88
CA VAL A 187 2.60 -16.42 9.75
C VAL A 187 1.61 -17.44 9.20
N SER A 188 0.41 -17.01 8.81
CA SER A 188 -0.63 -17.94 8.34
C SER A 188 -0.36 -18.51 6.95
N TRP A 189 -0.43 -17.67 5.91
CA TRP A 189 -0.28 -18.09 4.52
C TRP A 189 1.17 -18.44 4.16
N GLY A 190 2.13 -17.73 4.75
CA GLY A 190 3.56 -17.88 4.44
C GLY A 190 4.25 -19.03 5.16
N ILE A 191 3.84 -19.40 6.38
CA ILE A 191 4.56 -20.39 7.21
C ILE A 191 3.66 -21.57 7.64
N LEU A 192 2.51 -21.30 8.26
CA LEU A 192 1.64 -22.37 8.79
C LEU A 192 1.05 -23.27 7.69
N LEU A 193 0.67 -22.71 6.53
CA LEU A 193 0.19 -23.52 5.40
C LEU A 193 1.26 -24.52 4.89
N PRO A 194 2.51 -24.09 4.60
CA PRO A 194 3.62 -25.00 4.34
C PRO A 194 3.85 -26.05 5.44
N ILE A 195 3.87 -25.64 6.72
CA ILE A 195 4.05 -26.57 7.85
C ILE A 195 2.95 -27.63 7.87
N GLY A 196 1.69 -27.25 7.62
CA GLY A 196 0.58 -28.18 7.51
C GLY A 196 0.78 -29.19 6.37
N ALA A 197 1.28 -28.74 5.21
CA ALA A 197 1.57 -29.63 4.08
C ALA A 197 2.71 -30.61 4.38
N VAL A 198 3.80 -30.13 5.00
CA VAL A 198 4.94 -30.93 5.45
C VAL A 198 4.49 -31.97 6.48
N THR A 199 3.66 -31.58 7.45
CA THR A 199 3.07 -32.46 8.46
C THR A 199 2.33 -33.64 7.81
N ALA A 200 1.45 -33.36 6.84
CA ALA A 200 0.74 -34.41 6.12
C ALA A 200 1.67 -35.30 5.28
N ARG A 201 2.72 -34.72 4.68
CA ARG A 201 3.65 -35.46 3.82
C ARG A 201 4.46 -36.47 4.61
N TYR A 202 5.06 -36.07 5.73
CA TYR A 202 6.01 -36.92 6.45
C TYR A 202 5.38 -37.72 7.59
N LEU A 203 4.51 -37.12 8.41
CA LEU A 203 3.98 -37.80 9.59
C LEU A 203 2.99 -38.92 9.24
N ARG A 204 2.34 -38.87 8.06
CA ARG A 204 1.43 -39.94 7.61
C ARG A 204 2.08 -41.31 7.45
N HIS A 205 3.41 -41.34 7.31
CA HIS A 205 4.17 -42.58 7.11
C HIS A 205 4.63 -43.22 8.42
N ILE A 206 4.45 -42.53 9.55
CA ILE A 206 4.84 -43.02 10.87
C ILE A 206 3.65 -43.80 11.45
N GLN A 207 3.73 -45.13 11.39
CA GLN A 207 2.65 -46.02 11.86
C GLN A 207 2.27 -45.78 13.32
N ALA A 208 3.24 -45.47 14.18
CA ALA A 208 3.02 -45.18 15.60
C ALA A 208 2.09 -43.98 15.85
N LEU A 209 1.98 -43.05 14.91
CA LEU A 209 1.11 -41.87 15.03
C LEU A 209 -0.35 -42.15 14.66
N GLY A 210 -0.66 -43.28 14.02
CA GLY A 210 -2.04 -43.63 13.63
C GLY A 210 -2.76 -42.48 12.92
N PRO A 211 -3.96 -42.05 13.36
CA PRO A 211 -4.69 -40.93 12.77
C PRO A 211 -4.20 -39.54 13.22
N ALA A 212 -3.27 -39.43 14.19
CA ALA A 212 -2.87 -38.16 14.77
C ALA A 212 -2.29 -37.18 13.75
N TRP A 213 -1.55 -37.66 12.74
CA TRP A 213 -1.02 -36.82 11.66
C TRP A 213 -2.13 -36.07 10.91
N PHE A 214 -3.30 -36.71 10.75
CA PHE A 214 -4.42 -36.14 10.02
C PHE A 214 -5.03 -34.98 10.80
N TYR A 215 -5.20 -35.15 12.11
CA TYR A 215 -5.68 -34.08 12.99
C TYR A 215 -4.66 -32.94 13.12
N ALA A 216 -3.37 -33.25 13.22
CA ALA A 216 -2.30 -32.25 13.23
C ALA A 216 -2.28 -31.42 11.93
N HIS A 217 -2.38 -32.08 10.78
CA HIS A 217 -2.52 -31.41 9.49
C HIS A 217 -3.79 -30.55 9.45
N ALA A 218 -4.96 -31.15 9.70
CA ALA A 218 -6.25 -30.46 9.60
C ALA A 218 -6.33 -29.27 10.56
N GLY A 219 -5.89 -29.43 11.82
CA GLY A 219 -5.86 -28.38 12.83
C GLY A 219 -4.94 -27.22 12.43
N THR A 220 -3.72 -27.52 11.97
CA THR A 220 -2.77 -26.49 11.49
C THR A 220 -3.34 -25.72 10.30
N GLN A 221 -3.93 -26.42 9.33
CA GLN A 221 -4.50 -25.80 8.12
C GLN A 221 -5.73 -24.94 8.44
N LEU A 222 -6.63 -25.41 9.32
CA LEU A 222 -7.81 -24.64 9.73
C LEU A 222 -7.41 -23.39 10.52
N PHE A 223 -6.43 -23.51 11.42
CA PHE A 223 -5.92 -22.37 12.18
C PHE A 223 -5.23 -21.33 11.27
N ALA A 224 -4.40 -21.79 10.33
CA ALA A 224 -3.79 -20.94 9.33
C ALA A 224 -4.84 -20.22 8.48
N PHE A 225 -5.87 -20.93 8.01
CA PHE A 225 -6.94 -20.33 7.21
C PHE A 225 -7.76 -19.31 8.01
N PHE A 226 -8.05 -19.58 9.28
CA PHE A 226 -8.74 -18.63 10.16
C PHE A 226 -7.94 -17.34 10.33
N LEU A 227 -6.67 -17.43 10.74
CA LEU A 227 -5.79 -16.27 10.85
C LEU A 227 -5.66 -15.53 9.52
N GLY A 228 -5.50 -16.29 8.44
CA GLY A 228 -5.41 -15.77 7.08
C GLY A 228 -6.67 -15.03 6.63
N THR A 229 -7.85 -15.45 7.09
CA THR A 229 -9.13 -14.77 6.83
C THR A 229 -9.21 -13.44 7.57
N VAL A 230 -8.77 -13.40 8.84
CA VAL A 230 -8.66 -12.14 9.61
C VAL A 230 -7.69 -11.19 8.92
N GLY A 231 -6.51 -11.69 8.52
CA GLY A 231 -5.53 -10.92 7.76
C GLY A 231 -6.10 -10.40 6.43
N PHE A 232 -6.84 -11.23 5.69
CA PHE A 232 -7.50 -10.83 4.44
C PHE A 232 -8.52 -9.71 4.66
N ALA A 233 -9.38 -9.82 5.67
CA ALA A 233 -10.37 -8.80 6.02
C ALA A 233 -9.70 -7.45 6.37
N ILE A 234 -8.60 -7.46 7.12
CA ILE A 234 -7.81 -6.25 7.38
C ILE A 234 -7.26 -5.67 6.06
N GLY A 235 -6.83 -6.53 5.13
CA GLY A 235 -6.36 -6.11 3.80
C GLY A 235 -7.43 -5.37 2.99
N ILE A 236 -8.68 -5.86 3.02
CA ILE A 236 -9.83 -5.16 2.42
C ILE A 236 -10.03 -3.79 3.07
N ARG A 237 -10.03 -3.73 4.40
CA ARG A 237 -10.19 -2.49 5.15
C ARG A 237 -9.08 -1.48 4.86
N LEU A 238 -7.84 -1.94 4.73
CA LEU A 238 -6.70 -1.10 4.33
C LEU A 238 -6.86 -0.51 2.93
N GLY A 239 -7.49 -1.26 2.01
CA GLY A 239 -7.85 -0.79 0.67
C GLY A 239 -8.90 0.33 0.70
N GLU A 240 -9.94 0.19 1.51
CA GLU A 240 -10.97 1.23 1.72
C GLU A 240 -10.39 2.51 2.33
N LEU A 241 -9.46 2.35 3.29
CA LEU A 241 -8.78 3.46 3.97
C LEU A 241 -7.66 4.10 3.11
N SER A 242 -7.36 3.56 1.94
CA SER A 242 -6.32 4.06 1.04
C SER A 242 -6.86 4.38 -0.36
N PRO A 243 -7.92 5.21 -0.50
CA PRO A 243 -8.54 5.49 -1.78
C PRO A 243 -7.53 6.08 -2.77
N GLY A 244 -7.51 5.57 -3.99
CA GLY A 244 -6.59 6.00 -5.04
C GLY A 244 -5.27 5.22 -5.10
N ARG A 245 -4.87 4.46 -4.06
CA ARG A 245 -3.70 3.57 -4.12
C ARG A 245 -4.10 2.16 -4.58
N VAL A 246 -3.54 1.71 -5.70
CA VAL A 246 -3.83 0.39 -6.26
C VAL A 246 -2.61 -0.53 -6.14
N TYR A 247 -2.65 -1.47 -5.21
CA TYR A 247 -1.65 -2.54 -5.08
C TYR A 247 -2.06 -3.75 -5.93
N GLY A 248 -1.99 -3.59 -7.24
CA GLY A 248 -2.63 -4.48 -8.21
C GLY A 248 -2.24 -5.96 -8.09
N LEU A 249 -0.94 -6.27 -8.06
CA LEU A 249 -0.45 -7.65 -8.03
C LEU A 249 -0.75 -8.34 -6.68
N HIS A 250 -0.30 -7.78 -5.56
CA HIS A 250 -0.57 -8.30 -4.21
C HIS A 250 -2.07 -8.53 -3.97
N ARG A 251 -2.92 -7.57 -4.35
CA ARG A 251 -4.38 -7.72 -4.18
C ARG A 251 -4.91 -8.89 -5.01
N LYS A 252 -4.56 -8.98 -6.30
CA LYS A 252 -5.01 -10.08 -7.17
C LYS A 252 -4.57 -11.45 -6.65
N LEU A 253 -3.30 -11.58 -6.25
CA LEU A 253 -2.76 -12.81 -5.67
C LEU A 253 -3.43 -13.16 -4.34
N GLY A 254 -3.68 -12.16 -3.48
CA GLY A 254 -4.39 -12.34 -2.21
C GLY A 254 -5.82 -12.86 -2.37
N PHE A 255 -6.59 -12.29 -3.31
CA PHE A 255 -7.92 -12.80 -3.65
C PHE A 255 -7.86 -14.25 -4.19
N ALA A 256 -6.91 -14.53 -5.09
CA ALA A 256 -6.73 -15.88 -5.62
C ALA A 256 -6.39 -16.90 -4.51
N ALA A 257 -5.46 -16.56 -3.63
CA ALA A 257 -5.07 -17.40 -2.49
C ALA A 257 -6.24 -17.63 -1.53
N PHE A 258 -7.04 -16.60 -1.23
CA PHE A 258 -8.21 -16.72 -0.36
C PHE A 258 -9.29 -17.63 -0.95
N CYS A 259 -9.61 -17.48 -2.25
CA CYS A 259 -10.56 -18.34 -2.95
C CYS A 259 -10.10 -19.80 -2.97
N LEU A 260 -8.83 -20.06 -3.30
CA LEU A 260 -8.28 -21.42 -3.32
C LEU A 260 -8.18 -22.01 -1.90
N GLY A 261 -7.87 -21.21 -0.88
CA GLY A 261 -7.87 -21.64 0.52
C GLY A 261 -9.27 -22.00 1.02
N SER A 262 -10.28 -21.21 0.64
CA SER A 262 -11.69 -21.51 0.92
C SER A 262 -12.10 -22.82 0.26
N LEU A 263 -11.73 -23.01 -1.01
CA LEU A 263 -11.97 -24.25 -1.74
C LEU A 263 -11.27 -25.43 -1.02
N GLN A 264 -10.01 -25.27 -0.63
CA GLN A 264 -9.23 -26.28 0.08
C GLN A 264 -9.85 -26.69 1.43
N THR A 265 -10.45 -25.76 2.19
CA THR A 265 -11.12 -26.08 3.46
C THR A 265 -12.43 -26.85 3.26
N LEU A 266 -13.18 -26.57 2.18
CA LEU A 266 -14.34 -27.37 1.78
C LEU A 266 -13.99 -28.84 1.49
N ALA A 267 -12.72 -29.16 1.22
CA ALA A 267 -12.27 -30.54 1.04
C ALA A 267 -12.57 -31.41 2.27
N LEU A 268 -12.61 -30.84 3.48
CA LEU A 268 -12.99 -31.58 4.70
C LEU A 268 -14.46 -31.99 4.69
N LEU A 269 -15.36 -31.08 4.28
CA LEU A 269 -16.81 -31.33 4.23
C LEU A 269 -17.17 -32.37 3.17
N PHE A 270 -16.54 -32.29 2.00
CA PHE A 270 -16.84 -33.17 0.87
C PHE A 270 -15.91 -34.39 0.77
N ARG A 271 -15.26 -34.79 1.87
CA ARG A 271 -14.29 -35.89 1.90
C ARG A 271 -15.00 -37.25 1.67
N PRO A 272 -14.82 -37.92 0.50
CA PRO A 272 -15.50 -39.18 0.23
C PRO A 272 -14.91 -40.33 1.06
N LYS A 273 -15.71 -41.38 1.34
CA LYS A 273 -15.20 -42.64 1.93
C LYS A 273 -14.10 -43.24 1.05
N THR A 274 -13.16 -43.98 1.64
CA THR A 274 -12.00 -44.56 0.94
C THR A 274 -12.39 -45.50 -0.19
N THR A 275 -13.55 -46.15 -0.08
CA THR A 275 -14.13 -47.07 -1.08
C THR A 275 -14.87 -46.37 -2.22
N ASN A 276 -15.08 -45.05 -2.14
CA ASN A 276 -15.87 -44.32 -3.13
C ASN A 276 -15.04 -43.98 -4.38
N LYS A 277 -15.59 -44.22 -5.59
CA LYS A 277 -14.93 -43.92 -6.88
C LYS A 277 -14.46 -42.46 -7.02
N PHE A 278 -15.15 -41.51 -6.38
CA PHE A 278 -14.80 -40.08 -6.42
C PHE A 278 -13.60 -39.72 -5.53
N ARG A 279 -13.15 -40.62 -4.66
CA ARG A 279 -11.98 -40.41 -3.78
C ARG A 279 -10.71 -40.06 -4.55
N LYS A 280 -10.54 -40.61 -5.76
CA LYS A 280 -9.37 -40.30 -6.62
C LYS A 280 -9.36 -38.84 -7.10
N TYR A 281 -10.51 -38.33 -7.54
CA TYR A 281 -10.65 -36.94 -7.99
C TYR A 281 -10.47 -35.97 -6.82
N TRP A 282 -11.09 -36.29 -5.67
CA TRP A 282 -10.91 -35.52 -4.44
C TRP A 282 -9.43 -35.43 -4.01
N LYS A 283 -8.67 -36.55 -4.07
CA LYS A 283 -7.23 -36.55 -3.78
C LYS A 283 -6.44 -35.66 -4.74
N SER A 284 -6.73 -35.73 -6.04
CA SER A 284 -6.06 -34.92 -7.06
C SER A 284 -6.32 -33.43 -6.83
N TYR A 285 -7.60 -33.06 -6.72
CA TYR A 285 -8.06 -31.73 -6.38
C TYR A 285 -7.38 -31.18 -5.11
N HIS A 286 -7.43 -31.93 -4.01
CA HIS A 286 -6.90 -31.51 -2.72
C HIS A 286 -5.39 -31.29 -2.76
N HIS A 287 -4.64 -32.11 -3.51
CA HIS A 287 -3.21 -31.90 -3.69
C HIS A 287 -2.91 -30.68 -4.55
N PHE A 288 -3.53 -30.59 -5.73
CA PHE A 288 -3.24 -29.53 -6.70
C PHE A 288 -3.58 -28.15 -6.15
N VAL A 289 -4.81 -28.00 -5.61
CA VAL A 289 -5.25 -26.74 -4.98
C VAL A 289 -4.42 -26.44 -3.74
N GLY A 290 -4.07 -27.45 -2.93
CA GLY A 290 -3.20 -27.30 -1.76
C GLY A 290 -1.81 -26.74 -2.11
N TYR A 291 -1.13 -27.30 -3.11
CA TYR A 291 0.18 -26.80 -3.53
C TYR A 291 0.08 -25.40 -4.15
N ALA A 292 -0.96 -25.13 -4.95
CA ALA A 292 -1.20 -23.80 -5.49
C ALA A 292 -1.39 -22.76 -4.37
N CYS A 293 -2.16 -23.08 -3.32
CA CYS A 293 -2.32 -22.22 -2.14
C CYS A 293 -0.99 -21.92 -1.46
N VAL A 294 -0.14 -22.93 -1.25
CA VAL A 294 1.17 -22.76 -0.61
C VAL A 294 2.05 -21.81 -1.44
N VAL A 295 2.14 -22.04 -2.75
CA VAL A 295 2.95 -21.19 -3.64
C VAL A 295 2.42 -19.76 -3.66
N LEU A 296 1.12 -19.58 -3.90
CA LEU A 296 0.51 -18.25 -3.95
C LEU A 296 0.60 -17.53 -2.61
N GLY A 297 0.42 -18.23 -1.48
CA GLY A 297 0.59 -17.66 -0.15
C GLY A 297 1.99 -17.09 0.06
N VAL A 298 3.03 -17.90 -0.21
CA VAL A 298 4.42 -17.47 -0.07
C VAL A 298 4.77 -16.30 -1.00
N VAL A 299 4.40 -16.40 -2.28
CA VAL A 299 4.65 -15.33 -3.27
C VAL A 299 3.92 -14.05 -2.88
N ASN A 300 2.68 -14.16 -2.40
CA ASN A 300 1.90 -13.00 -2.01
C ASN A 300 2.47 -12.28 -0.78
N VAL A 301 3.08 -13.01 0.17
CA VAL A 301 3.82 -12.43 1.29
C VAL A 301 5.04 -11.64 0.80
N PHE A 302 5.81 -12.17 -0.15
CA PHE A 302 6.91 -11.41 -0.78
C PHE A 302 6.41 -10.14 -1.47
N GLN A 303 5.31 -10.23 -2.22
CA GLN A 303 4.66 -9.06 -2.82
C GLN A 303 4.22 -8.05 -1.75
N GLY A 304 3.75 -8.52 -0.59
CA GLY A 304 3.40 -7.70 0.55
C GLY A 304 4.58 -6.88 1.09
N PHE A 305 5.76 -7.49 1.23
CA PHE A 305 6.99 -6.77 1.63
C PHE A 305 7.37 -5.67 0.63
N GLU A 306 7.25 -5.93 -0.67
CA GLU A 306 7.49 -4.92 -1.71
C GLU A 306 6.49 -3.76 -1.63
N VAL A 307 5.20 -4.07 -1.46
CA VAL A 307 4.12 -3.08 -1.30
C VAL A 307 4.32 -2.20 -0.08
N MET A 308 4.88 -2.76 1.00
CA MET A 308 5.17 -2.03 2.23
C MET A 308 6.47 -1.20 2.15
N GLY A 309 7.27 -1.35 1.09
CA GLY A 309 8.60 -0.71 1.00
C GLY A 309 9.64 -1.35 1.92
N GLU A 310 9.37 -2.56 2.42
CA GLU A 310 10.18 -3.27 3.41
C GLU A 310 11.05 -4.36 2.76
N SER A 311 11.42 -4.16 1.49
CA SER A 311 12.12 -5.15 0.66
C SER A 311 13.54 -5.47 1.15
N ARG A 312 14.13 -4.59 1.95
CA ARG A 312 15.46 -4.73 2.59
C ARG A 312 15.39 -4.80 4.12
N SER A 313 14.24 -5.16 4.68
CA SER A 313 14.01 -5.20 6.12
C SER A 313 14.53 -6.48 6.79
N TYR A 314 14.87 -6.38 8.08
CA TYR A 314 15.15 -7.55 8.92
C TYR A 314 13.95 -8.51 9.04
N ALA A 315 12.72 -7.99 8.94
CA ALA A 315 11.51 -8.80 8.94
C ALA A 315 11.45 -9.73 7.71
N LYS A 316 11.77 -9.21 6.51
CA LYS A 316 11.86 -10.02 5.29
C LYS A 316 13.00 -11.04 5.40
N LEU A 317 14.15 -10.65 5.96
CA LEU A 317 15.25 -11.59 6.22
C LEU A 317 14.81 -12.73 7.14
N GLY A 318 14.14 -12.42 8.26
CA GLY A 318 13.62 -13.44 9.19
C GLY A 318 12.61 -14.37 8.54
N TYR A 319 11.73 -13.85 7.67
CA TYR A 319 10.82 -14.66 6.88
C TYR A 319 11.55 -15.59 5.91
N CYS A 320 12.56 -15.09 5.17
CA CYS A 320 13.40 -15.90 4.31
C CYS A 320 14.11 -17.02 5.07
N LEU A 321 14.73 -16.70 6.21
CA LEU A 321 15.41 -17.68 7.06
C LEU A 321 14.43 -18.77 7.52
N SER A 322 13.22 -18.39 7.94
CA SER A 322 12.17 -19.34 8.36
C SER A 322 11.78 -20.29 7.23
N LEU A 323 11.59 -19.78 6.01
CA LEU A 323 11.31 -20.60 4.83
C LEU A 323 12.49 -21.50 4.45
N SER A 324 13.71 -20.97 4.46
CA SER A 324 14.93 -21.74 4.18
C SER A 324 15.12 -22.88 5.18
N THR A 325 14.87 -22.63 6.46
CA THR A 325 14.88 -23.69 7.49
C THR A 325 13.83 -24.75 7.20
N LEU A 326 12.59 -24.36 6.87
CA LEU A 326 11.54 -25.32 6.55
C LEU A 326 11.90 -26.18 5.32
N ILE A 327 12.45 -25.57 4.27
CA ILE A 327 12.93 -26.28 3.08
C ILE A 327 14.07 -27.23 3.45
N GLY A 328 15.03 -26.79 4.27
CA GLY A 328 16.12 -27.63 4.77
C GLY A 328 15.62 -28.85 5.54
N VAL A 329 14.61 -28.67 6.40
CA VAL A 329 13.93 -29.77 7.11
C VAL A 329 13.28 -30.75 6.12
N CYS A 330 12.58 -30.25 5.10
CA CYS A 330 12.00 -31.12 4.06
C CYS A 330 13.07 -31.94 3.35
N ILE A 331 14.18 -31.33 2.94
CA ILE A 331 15.29 -32.04 2.27
C ILE A 331 15.86 -33.13 3.19
N ALA A 332 16.10 -32.82 4.46
CA ALA A 332 16.59 -33.79 5.43
C ALA A 332 15.61 -34.97 5.61
N LEU A 333 14.31 -34.68 5.71
CA LEU A 333 13.27 -35.72 5.84
C LEU A 333 13.13 -36.57 4.57
N GLU A 334 13.28 -36.00 3.37
CA GLU A 334 13.32 -36.76 2.12
C GLU A 334 14.53 -37.70 2.06
N VAL A 335 15.73 -37.19 2.38
CA VAL A 335 16.95 -38.01 2.40
C VAL A 335 16.79 -39.18 3.37
N ASN A 336 16.28 -38.93 4.57
CA ASN A 336 16.03 -39.99 5.55
C ASN A 336 14.99 -41.02 5.04
N ALA A 337 13.91 -40.57 4.40
CA ALA A 337 12.91 -41.46 3.82
C ALA A 337 13.51 -42.38 2.74
N TRP A 338 14.39 -41.85 1.88
CA TRP A 338 15.12 -42.63 0.88
C TRP A 338 16.09 -43.63 1.51
N VAL A 339 16.82 -43.24 2.55
CA VAL A 339 17.72 -44.14 3.28
C VAL A 339 16.94 -45.32 3.87
N ILE A 340 15.79 -45.07 4.50
CA ILE A 340 14.92 -46.12 5.06
C ILE A 340 14.39 -47.03 3.94
N PHE A 341 13.95 -46.47 2.82
CA PHE A 341 13.49 -47.23 1.66
C PHE A 341 14.57 -48.17 1.13
N CYS A 342 15.78 -47.66 0.90
CA CYS A 342 16.92 -48.45 0.43
C CYS A 342 17.34 -49.54 1.44
N ARG A 343 17.25 -49.28 2.74
CA ARG A 343 17.56 -50.29 3.77
C ARG A 343 16.54 -51.43 3.76
N LYS A 344 15.24 -51.13 3.74
CA LYS A 344 14.19 -52.16 3.67
C LYS A 344 14.32 -53.02 2.41
N ALA A 345 14.62 -52.42 1.27
CA ALA A 345 14.84 -53.15 0.03
C ALA A 345 16.06 -54.10 0.06
N LYS A 346 17.01 -53.89 0.97
CA LYS A 346 18.12 -54.81 1.23
C LYS A 346 17.76 -55.91 2.23
N GLU A 347 16.92 -55.61 3.23
CA GLU A 347 16.46 -56.57 4.23
C GLU A 347 15.40 -57.56 3.67
N GLU A 348 14.68 -57.18 2.62
CA GLU A 348 13.71 -58.03 1.91
C GLU A 348 14.32 -58.91 0.80
N LYS A 349 15.64 -58.84 0.57
CA LYS A 349 16.40 -59.69 -0.36
C LYS A 349 17.12 -60.82 0.37
#